data_AF-A0A6J6UW86-F1
#
_entry.id   AF-A0A6J6UW86-F1
#
_cell.length_a   1.000
_cell.length_b   1.000
_cell.length_c   1.000
_cell.angle_alpha   90.00
_cell.angle_beta   90.00
_cell.angle_gamma   90.00
#
_symmetry.space_group_name_H-M   'P 1'
#
loop_
_entity.id
_entity.type
_entity.pdbx_description
1 polymer ?
#
loop_
_entity_poly.entity_id
_entity_poly.type
_entity_poly.pdbx_seq_one_letter_code
_entity_poly.pdbx_strand_id
1 'polypeptide(L)'
;MRGTWDDVNRRLAGAILALDLDDVLVIGERLEPVKRGLFRKAAAAAPRRWASVTAAQSALVAEVVGSTSFGGEWETAPEVEAQLRRQGWQEPWSPDFRTWNREAPLVKAPVVALAIVRALEALGCEVADLEVTLRREDPQA
;
A
#
# COMPACT_ATOMS: atom_id res chain seq x y z
N MET A 1 -2.93 -1.63 13.79
CA MET A 1 -1.62 -1.14 14.25
C MET A 1 -1.87 -0.31 15.51
N ARG A 2 -0.85 -0.03 16.32
CA ARG A 2 -0.98 0.80 17.53
C ARG A 2 0.22 1.74 17.66
N GLY A 3 0.04 2.89 18.29
CA GLY A 3 1.10 3.87 18.52
C GLY A 3 1.09 5.01 17.51
N THR A 4 2.24 5.64 17.33
CA THR A 4 2.42 6.78 16.42
C THR A 4 2.80 6.34 15.00
N TRP A 5 2.82 7.28 14.06
CA TRP A 5 3.38 7.03 12.72
C TRP A 5 4.86 6.63 12.75
N ASP A 6 5.63 7.10 13.71
CA ASP A 6 7.03 6.68 13.90
C ASP A 6 7.13 5.21 14.34
N ASP A 7 6.18 4.74 15.17
CA ASP A 7 6.08 3.33 15.55
C ASP A 7 5.71 2.46 14.35
N VAL A 8 4.79 2.93 13.50
CA VAL A 8 4.43 2.25 12.25
C VAL A 8 5.64 2.17 11.32
N ASN A 9 6.34 3.29 11.10
CA ASN A 9 7.52 3.36 10.25
C ASN A 9 8.61 2.37 10.70
N ARG A 10 8.92 2.35 12.01
CA ARG A 10 9.94 1.44 12.57
C ARG A 10 9.58 -0.03 12.35
N ARG A 11 8.32 -0.41 12.60
CA ARG A 11 7.85 -1.78 12.40
C ARG A 11 7.85 -2.16 10.92
N LEU A 12 7.40 -1.25 10.06
CA LEU A 12 7.37 -1.46 8.62
C LEU A 12 8.77 -1.62 8.05
N ALA A 13 9.74 -0.79 8.45
CA ALA A 13 11.13 -0.93 8.03
C ALA A 13 11.71 -2.30 8.41
N GLY A 14 11.44 -2.79 9.63
CA GLY A 14 11.84 -4.13 10.06
C GLY A 14 11.16 -5.24 9.27
N ALA A 15 9.87 -5.12 8.98
CA ALA A 15 9.13 -6.11 8.20
C ALA A 15 9.60 -6.18 6.74
N ILE A 16 9.87 -5.03 6.11
CA ILE A 16 10.40 -4.97 4.74
C ILE A 16 11.79 -5.60 4.64
N LEU A 17 12.65 -5.37 5.63
CA LEU A 17 13.98 -6.00 5.69
C LEU A 17 13.92 -7.52 5.82
N ALA A 18 12.81 -8.07 6.30
CA ALA A 18 12.61 -9.49 6.52
C ALA A 18 11.82 -10.18 5.40
N LEU A 19 11.49 -9.47 4.31
CA LEU A 19 10.81 -10.08 3.16
C LEU A 19 11.76 -11.02 2.43
N ASP A 20 11.28 -12.23 2.14
CA ASP A 20 11.88 -13.10 1.14
C ASP A 20 11.47 -12.67 -0.28
N LEU A 21 12.14 -13.21 -1.29
CA LEU A 21 11.72 -13.04 -2.68
C LEU A 21 10.26 -13.50 -2.85
N ASP A 22 9.48 -12.70 -3.56
CA ASP A 22 8.05 -12.89 -3.83
C ASP A 22 7.13 -12.76 -2.60
N ASP A 23 7.67 -12.34 -1.44
CA ASP A 23 6.83 -11.89 -0.34
C ASP A 23 6.27 -10.50 -0.62
N VAL A 24 4.99 -10.33 -0.30
CA VAL A 24 4.26 -9.07 -0.39
C VAL A 24 3.75 -8.69 1.00
N LEU A 25 4.22 -7.54 1.47
CA LEU A 25 3.70 -6.93 2.68
C LEU A 25 2.67 -5.87 2.30
N VAL A 26 1.41 -6.06 2.73
CA VAL A 26 0.33 -5.11 2.51
C VAL A 26 0.00 -4.40 3.81
N ILE A 27 -0.10 -3.08 3.78
CA ILE A 27 -0.60 -2.24 4.88
C ILE A 27 -1.79 -1.42 4.38
N GLY A 28 -2.88 -1.39 5.13
CA GLY A 28 -4.05 -0.59 4.74
C GLY A 28 -5.17 -0.66 5.75
N GLU A 29 -6.24 0.06 5.48
CA GLU A 29 -7.41 0.14 6.37
C GLU A 29 -8.03 -1.23 6.63
N ARG A 30 -8.34 -1.54 7.89
CA ARG A 30 -8.88 -2.83 8.31
C ARG A 30 -10.14 -3.18 7.50
N LEU A 31 -10.20 -4.41 7.02
CA LEU A 31 -11.42 -4.93 6.40
C LEU A 31 -12.44 -5.24 7.50
N GLU A 32 -13.54 -4.49 7.55
CA GLU A 32 -14.73 -4.93 8.28
C GLU A 32 -15.21 -6.25 7.66
N PRO A 33 -15.33 -7.36 8.43
CA PRO A 33 -15.80 -8.62 7.88
C PRO A 33 -17.24 -8.44 7.39
N VAL A 34 -17.43 -8.55 6.07
CA VAL A 34 -18.76 -8.49 5.46
C VAL A 34 -19.59 -9.65 6.02
N LYS A 35 -20.55 -9.33 6.89
CA LYS A 35 -21.47 -10.33 7.45
C LYS A 35 -22.30 -10.93 6.31
N ARG A 36 -21.94 -12.15 5.88
CA ARG A 36 -22.72 -12.91 4.91
C ARG A 36 -24.02 -13.38 5.56
N GLY A 37 -25.12 -12.72 5.25
CA GLY A 37 -26.45 -13.30 5.49
C GLY A 37 -26.70 -14.44 4.51
N LEU A 38 -27.31 -15.54 4.96
CA LEU A 38 -27.56 -16.78 4.20
C LEU A 38 -28.27 -16.62 2.84
N PHE A 39 -28.80 -15.43 2.51
CA PHE A 39 -29.53 -15.15 1.26
C PHE A 39 -29.13 -13.83 0.57
N ARG A 40 -28.03 -13.17 0.97
CA ARG A 40 -27.58 -11.91 0.34
C ARG A 40 -26.29 -12.13 -0.44
N LYS A 41 -26.31 -11.75 -1.73
CA LYS A 41 -25.10 -11.57 -2.54
C LYS A 41 -24.18 -10.62 -1.76
N ALA A 42 -22.95 -11.03 -1.50
CA ALA A 42 -21.98 -10.18 -0.81
C ALA A 42 -21.85 -8.86 -1.60
N ALA A 43 -22.08 -7.74 -0.93
CA ALA A 43 -21.78 -6.44 -1.53
C ALA A 43 -20.28 -6.39 -1.84
N ALA A 44 -19.91 -5.76 -2.97
CA ALA A 44 -18.50 -5.47 -3.24
C ALA A 44 -17.94 -4.66 -2.07
N ALA A 45 -16.74 -5.01 -1.61
CA ALA A 45 -16.08 -4.25 -0.57
C ALA A 45 -15.92 -2.80 -1.05
N ALA A 46 -16.15 -1.83 -0.17
CA ALA A 46 -15.84 -0.45 -0.50
C ALA A 46 -14.35 -0.33 -0.87
N PRO A 47 -13.99 0.56 -1.82
CA PRO A 47 -12.60 0.92 -2.04
C PRO A 47 -11.93 1.23 -0.69
N ARG A 48 -10.65 0.88 -0.54
CA ARG A 48 -9.89 1.13 0.69
C ARG A 48 -8.54 1.74 0.37
N ARG A 49 -7.99 2.49 1.31
CA ARG A 49 -6.62 2.99 1.21
C ARG A 49 -5.65 1.92 1.67
N TRP A 50 -4.63 1.69 0.84
CA TRP A 50 -3.61 0.67 1.10
C TRP A 50 -2.30 1.04 0.41
N ALA A 51 -1.24 0.41 0.89
CA ALA A 51 0.05 0.32 0.24
C ALA A 51 0.57 -1.12 0.32
N SER A 52 1.35 -1.54 -0.66
CA SER A 52 2.05 -2.82 -0.67
C SER A 52 3.54 -2.60 -0.89
N VAL A 53 4.34 -3.60 -0.54
CA VAL A 53 5.74 -3.68 -0.94
C VAL A 53 6.12 -5.13 -1.16
N THR A 54 6.71 -5.38 -2.32
CA THR A 54 7.22 -6.68 -2.74
C THR A 54 8.74 -6.62 -2.81
N ALA A 55 9.41 -7.67 -2.35
CA ALA A 55 10.83 -7.86 -2.60
C ALA A 55 11.02 -8.64 -3.91
N ALA A 56 11.35 -7.92 -4.99
CA ALA A 56 11.77 -8.52 -6.25
C ALA A 56 13.28 -8.82 -6.23
N GLN A 57 13.79 -9.46 -7.29
CA GLN A 57 15.19 -9.92 -7.35
C GLN A 57 16.25 -8.85 -7.04
N SER A 58 16.03 -7.60 -7.45
CA SER A 58 17.02 -6.51 -7.33
C SER A 58 16.48 -5.24 -6.68
N ALA A 59 15.17 -5.18 -6.39
CA ALA A 59 14.51 -3.98 -5.93
C ALA A 59 13.33 -4.29 -5.01
N LEU A 60 13.02 -3.32 -4.15
CA LEU A 60 11.74 -3.21 -3.49
C LEU A 60 10.80 -2.46 -4.44
N VAL A 61 9.66 -3.06 -4.74
CA VAL A 61 8.59 -2.44 -5.51
C VAL A 61 7.46 -2.14 -4.56
N ALA A 62 7.18 -0.86 -4.33
CA ALA A 62 6.08 -0.43 -3.50
C ALA A 62 4.95 0.14 -4.35
N GLU A 63 3.73 -0.15 -3.95
CA GLU A 63 2.53 0.39 -4.58
C GLU A 63 1.66 1.08 -3.54
N VAL A 64 0.91 2.08 -3.98
CA VAL A 64 -0.13 2.75 -3.20
C VAL A 64 -1.40 2.80 -4.04
N VAL A 65 -2.55 2.69 -3.35
CA VAL A 65 -3.88 2.73 -3.94
C VAL A 65 -3.99 3.79 -5.05
N GLY A 66 -4.60 3.39 -6.16
CA GLY A 66 -4.75 4.23 -7.35
C GLY A 66 -5.73 5.38 -7.20
N SER A 67 -5.40 6.52 -7.80
CA SER A 67 -6.33 7.63 -7.99
C SER A 67 -7.30 7.36 -9.13
N THR A 68 -8.56 7.74 -8.98
CA THR A 68 -9.57 7.71 -10.05
C THR A 68 -9.15 8.55 -11.27
N SER A 69 -8.27 9.54 -11.10
CA SER A 69 -7.75 10.38 -12.19
C SER A 69 -6.99 9.60 -13.28
N PHE A 70 -6.41 8.44 -12.94
CA PHE A 70 -5.75 7.53 -13.88
C PHE A 70 -6.36 6.11 -13.89
N GLY A 71 -7.63 6.01 -13.46
CA GLY A 71 -8.42 4.76 -13.51
C GLY A 71 -8.28 3.86 -12.29
N GLY A 72 -7.67 4.33 -11.20
CA GLY A 72 -7.69 3.67 -9.90
C GLY A 72 -9.05 3.73 -9.22
N GLU A 73 -9.15 3.06 -8.07
CA GLU A 73 -10.44 2.89 -7.36
C GLU A 73 -10.71 3.97 -6.29
N TRP A 74 -9.73 4.83 -5.98
CA TRP A 74 -9.82 5.79 -4.88
C TRP A 74 -9.83 7.24 -5.36
N GLU A 75 -10.81 8.01 -4.91
CA GLU A 75 -10.83 9.45 -5.18
C GLU A 75 -9.74 10.15 -4.36
N THR A 76 -8.79 10.78 -5.05
CA THR A 76 -7.66 11.47 -4.43
C THR A 76 -7.68 12.94 -4.80
N ALA A 77 -7.63 13.82 -3.80
CA ALA A 77 -7.56 15.26 -4.05
C ALA A 77 -6.26 15.64 -4.79
N PRO A 78 -6.28 16.62 -5.72
CA PRO A 78 -5.08 17.03 -6.48
C PRO A 78 -3.87 17.39 -5.60
N GLU A 79 -4.12 17.95 -4.42
CA GLU A 79 -3.08 18.32 -3.45
C GLU A 79 -2.35 17.08 -2.91
N VAL A 80 -3.09 16.00 -2.68
CA VAL A 80 -2.55 14.70 -2.23
C VAL A 80 -1.76 14.05 -3.36
N GLU A 81 -2.26 14.06 -4.59
CA GLU A 81 -1.48 13.57 -5.74
C GLU A 81 -0.17 14.35 -5.92
N ALA A 82 -0.21 15.68 -5.79
CA ALA A 82 0.99 16.50 -5.84
C ALA A 82 1.96 16.16 -4.69
N GLN A 83 1.44 15.84 -3.50
CA GLN A 83 2.25 15.38 -2.37
C GLN A 83 2.90 14.02 -2.64
N LEU A 84 2.17 13.06 -3.23
CA LEU A 84 2.72 11.76 -3.63
C LEU A 84 3.84 11.92 -4.66
N ARG A 85 3.64 12.75 -5.70
CA ARG A 85 4.70 13.07 -6.67
C ARG A 85 5.95 13.66 -6.01
N ARG A 86 5.79 14.60 -5.06
CA ARG A 86 6.92 15.19 -4.30
C ARG A 86 7.66 14.17 -3.43
N GLN A 87 6.96 13.15 -2.94
CA GLN A 87 7.57 12.05 -2.20
C GLN A 87 8.28 11.06 -3.14
N GLY A 88 8.13 11.21 -4.46
CA GLY A 88 8.73 10.38 -5.49
C GLY A 88 7.90 9.13 -5.83
N TRP A 89 6.59 9.17 -5.60
CA TRP A 89 5.66 8.22 -6.20
C TRP A 89 5.42 8.58 -7.67
N GLN A 90 5.31 7.56 -8.51
CA GLN A 90 5.10 7.69 -9.94
C GLN A 90 3.71 7.21 -10.31
N GLU A 91 3.07 7.92 -11.24
CA GLU A 91 1.84 7.44 -11.88
C GLU A 91 2.12 6.15 -12.67
N PRO A 92 1.12 5.31 -12.89
CA PRO A 92 1.28 4.15 -13.76
C PRO A 92 1.64 4.61 -15.18
N TRP A 93 2.67 3.99 -15.76
CA TRP A 93 3.17 4.29 -17.10
C TRP A 93 2.35 3.59 -18.21
N SER A 94 1.52 2.62 -17.84
CA SER A 94 0.63 1.89 -18.74
C SER A 94 -0.80 1.93 -18.22
N PRO A 95 -1.80 2.02 -19.11
CA PRO A 95 -3.19 1.90 -18.75
C PRO A 95 -3.58 0.49 -18.29
N ASP A 96 -2.69 -0.48 -18.20
CA ASP A 96 -2.98 -1.78 -17.58
C ASP A 96 -2.74 -1.74 -16.06
N PHE A 97 -2.01 -0.74 -15.57
CA PHE A 97 -1.74 -0.54 -14.15
C PHE A 97 -2.54 0.63 -13.60
N ARG A 98 -2.96 0.49 -12.33
CA ARG A 98 -3.87 1.42 -11.67
C ARG A 98 -3.35 1.92 -10.33
N THR A 99 -2.08 1.69 -10.00
CA THR A 99 -1.50 2.04 -8.69
C THR A 99 -0.43 3.11 -8.85
N TRP A 100 -0.27 3.95 -7.83
CA TRP A 100 0.98 4.71 -7.69
C TRP A 100 2.10 3.72 -7.41
N ASN A 101 3.24 3.86 -8.08
CA ASN A 101 4.37 2.96 -7.91
C ASN A 101 5.62 3.71 -7.44
N ARG A 102 6.49 2.98 -6.76
CA ARG A 102 7.81 3.45 -6.36
C ARG A 102 8.76 2.28 -6.25
N GLU A 103 9.93 2.41 -6.84
CA GLU A 103 11.00 1.43 -6.73
C GLU A 103 12.18 1.96 -5.91
N ALA A 104 12.86 1.06 -5.19
CA ALA A 104 14.11 1.37 -4.51
C ALA A 104 15.01 0.12 -4.41
N PRO A 105 16.35 0.28 -4.33
CA PRO A 105 17.24 -0.85 -4.04
C PRO A 105 16.88 -1.54 -2.72
N LEU A 106 17.12 -2.86 -2.61
CA LEU A 106 16.81 -3.66 -1.41
C LEU A 106 17.36 -3.05 -0.11
N VAL A 107 18.54 -2.44 -0.16
CA VAL A 107 19.20 -1.78 0.99
C VAL A 107 18.47 -0.52 1.49
N LYS A 108 17.41 -0.06 0.79
CA LYS A 108 16.65 1.16 1.10
C LYS A 108 15.29 0.87 1.77
N ALA A 109 15.12 -0.29 2.39
CA ALA A 109 13.91 -0.64 3.14
C ALA A 109 13.39 0.48 4.10
N PRO A 110 14.23 1.18 4.89
CA PRO A 110 13.75 2.28 5.74
C PRO A 110 13.20 3.48 4.95
N VAL A 111 13.71 3.74 3.75
CA VAL A 111 13.24 4.82 2.88
C VAL A 111 11.87 4.45 2.29
N VAL A 112 11.69 3.19 1.88
CA VAL A 112 10.40 2.69 1.38
C VAL A 112 9.35 2.70 2.49
N ALA A 113 9.69 2.25 3.70
CA ALA A 113 8.80 2.30 4.85
C ALA A 113 8.30 3.72 5.15
N LEU A 114 9.22 4.70 5.15
CA LEU A 114 8.86 6.10 5.37
C LEU A 114 7.96 6.64 4.25
N ALA A 115 8.27 6.31 2.99
CA ALA A 115 7.45 6.74 1.86
C ALA A 115 6.02 6.18 1.95
N ILE A 116 5.86 4.91 2.34
CA ILE A 116 4.56 4.28 2.55
C ILE A 116 3.79 4.98 3.67
N VAL A 117 4.44 5.22 4.82
CA VAL A 117 3.80 5.91 5.96
C VAL A 117 3.32 7.30 5.55
N ARG A 118 4.16 8.07 4.85
CA ARG A 118 3.81 9.43 4.41
C ARG A 118 2.74 9.44 3.31
N ALA A 119 2.66 8.40 2.50
CA ALA A 119 1.57 8.23 1.54
C ALA A 119 0.25 7.95 2.24
N LEU A 120 0.22 6.99 3.18
CA LEU A 120 -0.99 6.65 3.93
C LEU A 120 -1.48 7.83 4.78
N GLU A 121 -0.58 8.57 5.41
CA GLU A 121 -0.91 9.80 6.14
C GLU A 121 -1.49 10.86 5.21
N ALA A 122 -0.90 11.08 4.02
CA ALA A 122 -1.43 12.02 3.03
C ALA A 122 -2.82 11.63 2.50
N LEU A 123 -3.07 10.32 2.40
CA LEU A 123 -4.37 9.77 2.03
C LEU A 123 -5.39 9.86 3.16
N GLY A 124 -5.02 10.37 4.34
CA GLY A 124 -5.90 10.55 5.49
C GLY A 124 -6.21 9.27 6.25
N CYS A 125 -5.33 8.26 6.18
CA CYS A 125 -5.44 7.07 7.02
C CYS A 125 -5.14 7.41 8.48
N GLU A 126 -5.74 6.65 9.40
CA GLU A 126 -5.45 6.74 10.83
C GLU A 126 -4.72 5.48 11.31
N VAL A 127 -3.70 5.63 12.15
CA VAL A 127 -2.86 4.49 12.62
C VAL A 127 -3.70 3.41 13.31
N ALA A 128 -4.76 3.81 14.02
CA ALA A 128 -5.68 2.91 14.72
C ALA A 128 -6.40 1.93 13.77
N ASP A 129 -6.61 2.34 12.52
CA ASP A 129 -7.39 1.62 11.52
C ASP A 129 -6.52 0.78 10.59
N LEU A 130 -5.20 0.98 10.61
CA LEU A 130 -4.29 0.21 9.76
C LEU A 130 -4.12 -1.23 10.23
N GLU A 131 -4.10 -2.16 9.28
CA GLU A 131 -3.72 -3.54 9.45
C GLU A 131 -2.54 -3.87 8.53
N VAL A 132 -1.68 -4.79 8.96
CA VAL A 132 -0.55 -5.28 8.17
C VAL A 132 -0.77 -6.77 7.91
N THR A 133 -0.62 -7.18 6.66
CA THR A 133 -0.77 -8.58 6.23
C THR A 133 0.43 -8.94 5.37
N LEU A 134 1.10 -10.04 5.71
CA LEU A 134 2.11 -10.67 4.86
C LEU A 134 1.43 -11.73 3.99
N ARG A 135 1.72 -11.71 2.70
CA ARG A 135 1.29 -12.71 1.72
C ARG A 135 2.49 -13.14 0.90
N ARG A 136 2.45 -14.35 0.37
CA ARG A 136 3.43 -14.81 -0.62
C ARG A 136 2.75 -14.83 -1.98
N GLU A 137 3.35 -14.21 -2.98
CA GLU A 137 2.91 -14.34 -4.36
C GLU A 137 3.33 -15.72 -4.88
N ASP A 138 2.39 -16.46 -5.47
CA ASP A 138 2.71 -17.70 -6.16
C ASP A 138 3.40 -17.33 -7.48
N PRO A 139 4.58 -17.88 -7.81
CA PRO A 139 5.35 -17.52 -9.02
C PRO A 139 4.67 -17.85 -10.37
N GLN A 140 3.42 -18.32 -10.37
CA GLN A 140 2.72 -18.88 -11.54
C GLN A 140 1.36 -18.22 -11.84
N ALA A 141 1.10 -17.01 -11.35
CA ALA A 141 -0.10 -16.26 -11.72
C ALA A 141 0.01 -15.63 -13.13
#